data_AF-A0A3D3T8P0-F1
#
_entry.id   AF-A0A3D3T8P0-F1
#
_cell.length_a   1.000
_cell.length_b   1.000
_cell.length_c   1.000
_cell.angle_alpha   90.00
_cell.angle_beta   90.00
_cell.angle_gamma   90.00
#
_symmetry.space_group_name_H-M   'P 1'
#
loop_
_entity.id
_entity.type
_entity.pdbx_description
1 polymer ?
#
loop_
_entity_poly.entity_id
_entity_poly.type
_entity_poly.pdbx_seq_one_letter_code
_entity_poly.pdbx_strand_id
1 'polypeptide(L)'
;MPADMPPVNKLEPELRHLNIGYVRLTDSAPLIVAREKKFFQKRGLDVTLKRESSWATIRDKLATGLLDAAQMLAPMPLAAQLGLENLNSPFITGLMLSLNGNGITLAS
;
A
#
# COMPACT_ATOMS: atom_id res chain seq x y z
N MET A 1 10.28 -3.91 -28.96
CA MET A 1 9.98 -2.63 -28.29
C MET A 1 10.42 -1.51 -29.24
N PRO A 2 9.65 -0.42 -29.42
CA PRO A 2 10.05 0.66 -30.32
C PRO A 2 11.35 1.32 -29.83
N ALA A 3 12.20 1.72 -30.77
CA ALA A 3 13.59 2.12 -30.53
C ALA A 3 13.76 3.54 -29.93
N ASP A 4 12.67 4.30 -29.78
CA ASP A 4 12.73 5.76 -29.57
C ASP A 4 12.27 6.21 -28.18
N MET A 5 12.15 5.30 -27.20
CA MET A 5 11.93 5.74 -25.81
C MET A 5 13.22 6.36 -25.26
N PRO A 6 13.17 7.58 -24.69
CA PRO A 6 14.32 8.14 -23.99
C PRO A 6 14.78 7.16 -22.90
N PRO A 7 16.08 7.07 -22.63
CA PRO A 7 16.58 6.20 -21.58
C PRO A 7 15.87 6.55 -20.28
N VAL A 8 15.22 5.56 -19.65
CA VAL A 8 14.63 5.73 -18.32
C VAL A 8 15.80 6.01 -17.39
N ASN A 9 16.08 7.30 -17.18
CA ASN A 9 17.01 7.73 -16.17
C ASN A 9 16.54 7.10 -14.86
N LYS A 10 17.45 6.48 -14.10
CA LYS A 10 17.09 5.92 -12.79
C LYS A 10 16.55 7.07 -11.95
N LEU A 11 15.23 7.16 -11.82
CA LEU A 11 14.59 8.15 -10.97
C LEU A 11 14.99 7.81 -9.54
N GLU A 12 15.71 8.73 -8.89
CA GLU A 12 16.00 8.65 -7.47
C GLU A 12 14.72 8.91 -6.68
N PRO A 13 14.42 8.15 -5.61
CA PRO A 13 13.24 8.38 -4.79
C PRO A 13 13.28 9.77 -4.13
N GLU A 14 12.19 10.51 -4.25
CA GLU A 14 11.96 11.79 -3.57
C GLU A 14 11.89 11.62 -2.04
N LEU A 15 11.39 10.47 -1.58
CA LEU A 15 11.35 10.08 -0.18
C LEU A 15 11.99 8.70 -0.01
N ARG A 16 12.99 8.62 0.87
CA ARG A 16 13.76 7.39 1.10
C ARG A 16 13.22 6.55 2.25
N HIS A 17 12.71 7.18 3.30
CA HIS A 17 12.17 6.48 4.47
C HIS A 17 10.65 6.44 4.37
N LEU A 18 10.07 5.24 4.37
CA LEU A 18 8.62 5.06 4.24
C LEU A 18 8.07 4.17 5.35
N ASN A 19 7.00 4.62 5.99
CA ASN A 19 6.16 3.83 6.86
C ASN A 19 5.00 3.26 6.04
N ILE A 20 4.96 1.94 5.89
CA ILE A 20 3.91 1.25 5.14
C ILE A 20 3.02 0.43 6.07
N GLY A 21 1.74 0.76 6.11
CA GLY A 21 0.73 0.07 6.93
C GLY A 21 0.25 -1.25 6.31
N TYR A 22 0.01 -2.26 7.14
CA TYR A 22 -0.66 -3.50 6.72
C TYR A 22 -1.50 -4.14 7.84
N VAL A 23 -2.48 -4.94 7.44
CA VAL A 23 -3.25 -5.82 8.35
C VAL A 23 -2.73 -7.25 8.21
N ARG A 24 -2.76 -8.03 9.29
CA ARG A 24 -2.30 -9.44 9.29
C ARG A 24 -3.25 -10.39 8.56
N LEU A 25 -3.24 -10.28 7.25
CA LEU A 25 -3.92 -11.18 6.33
C LEU A 25 -2.91 -11.65 5.27
N THR A 26 -3.22 -12.74 4.57
CA THR A 26 -2.32 -13.36 3.59
C THR A 26 -2.00 -12.42 2.41
N ASP A 27 -2.93 -11.54 2.07
CA ASP A 27 -2.79 -10.51 1.02
C ASP A 27 -1.76 -9.41 1.36
N SER A 28 -1.26 -9.33 2.60
CA SER A 28 -0.13 -8.48 2.98
C SER A 28 1.24 -9.04 2.57
N ALA A 29 1.29 -10.31 2.13
CA ALA A 29 2.52 -11.03 1.83
C ALA A 29 3.46 -10.30 0.85
N PRO A 30 3.00 -9.65 -0.24
CA PRO A 30 3.90 -8.95 -1.15
C PRO A 30 4.74 -7.86 -0.46
N LEU A 31 4.15 -7.11 0.48
CA LEU A 31 4.84 -6.06 1.23
C LEU A 31 5.89 -6.65 2.17
N ILE A 32 5.52 -7.72 2.89
CA ILE A 32 6.40 -8.42 3.82
C ILE A 32 7.59 -9.04 3.07
N VAL A 33 7.32 -9.78 1.98
CA VAL A 33 8.35 -10.38 1.15
C VAL A 33 9.26 -9.31 0.53
N ALA A 34 8.70 -8.18 0.09
CA ALA A 34 9.50 -7.09 -0.46
C ALA A 34 10.48 -6.49 0.55
N ARG A 35 10.09 -6.40 1.83
CA ARG A 35 11.01 -6.02 2.91
C ARG A 35 12.06 -7.10 3.17
N GLU A 36 11.63 -8.33 3.44
CA GLU A 36 12.53 -9.43 3.84
C GLU A 36 13.53 -9.81 2.74
N LYS A 37 13.11 -9.75 1.48
CA LYS A 37 13.97 -10.03 0.31
C LYS A 37 14.71 -8.79 -0.20
N LYS A 38 14.67 -7.68 0.54
CA LYS A 38 15.38 -6.43 0.25
C LYS A 38 15.01 -5.81 -1.11
N PHE A 39 13.80 -6.06 -1.62
CA PHE A 39 13.34 -5.48 -2.89
C PHE A 39 13.15 -3.96 -2.79
N PHE A 40 12.68 -3.45 -1.65
CA PHE A 40 12.63 -2.00 -1.40
C PHE A 40 14.02 -1.36 -1.41
N GLN A 41 14.97 -1.96 -0.68
CA GLN A 41 16.35 -1.47 -0.59
C GLN A 41 17.06 -1.46 -1.96
N LYS A 42 16.82 -2.47 -2.80
CA LYS A 42 17.32 -2.50 -4.20
C LYS A 42 16.81 -1.33 -5.06
N ARG A 43 15.74 -0.65 -4.62
CA ARG A 43 15.18 0.55 -5.24
C ARG A 43 15.51 1.83 -4.47
N GLY A 44 16.41 1.77 -3.48
CA GLY A 44 16.81 2.94 -2.69
C GLY A 44 15.81 3.35 -1.60
N LEU A 45 14.84 2.49 -1.26
CA LEU A 45 13.83 2.74 -0.25
C LEU A 45 14.15 2.00 1.05
N ASP A 46 14.12 2.72 2.17
CA ASP A 46 14.13 2.20 3.53
C ASP A 46 12.69 2.14 4.07
N VAL A 47 12.16 0.93 4.15
CA VAL A 47 10.74 0.69 4.47
C VAL A 47 10.57 0.10 5.86
N THR A 48 9.79 0.79 6.68
CA THR A 48 9.27 0.27 7.94
C THR A 48 7.82 -0.17 7.77
N LEU A 49 7.58 -1.48 7.80
CA LEU A 49 6.23 -2.04 7.87
C LEU A 49 5.61 -1.81 9.25
N LYS A 50 4.44 -1.18 9.29
CA LYS A 50 3.63 -0.93 10.49
C LYS A 50 2.42 -1.85 10.45
N ARG A 51 2.34 -2.75 11.43
CA ARG A 51 1.17 -3.62 11.59
C ARG A 51 0.06 -2.82 12.26
N GLU A 52 -1.12 -2.82 11.66
CA GLU A 52 -2.31 -2.15 12.20
C GLU A 52 -3.39 -3.15 12.61
N SER A 53 -4.24 -2.74 13.55
CA SER A 53 -5.29 -3.57 14.14
C SER A 53 -6.58 -3.59 13.33
N SER A 54 -6.83 -2.57 12.50
CA SER A 54 -8.07 -2.42 11.76
C SER A 54 -7.89 -1.62 10.46
N TRP A 55 -8.84 -1.77 9.55
CA TRP A 55 -8.90 -0.99 8.32
C TRP A 55 -9.16 0.51 8.56
N ALA A 56 -9.96 0.85 9.59
CA ALA A 56 -10.17 2.24 9.98
C ALA A 56 -8.85 2.90 10.42
N THR A 57 -8.05 2.19 11.24
CA THR A 57 -6.74 2.68 11.67
C THR A 57 -5.78 2.90 10.49
N ILE A 58 -5.78 2.00 9.50
CA ILE A 58 -5.01 2.17 8.26
C ILE A 58 -5.44 3.46 7.54
N ARG A 59 -6.75 3.62 7.31
CA ARG A 59 -7.33 4.78 6.62
C ARG A 59 -6.93 6.09 7.30
N ASP A 60 -7.15 6.18 8.61
CA ASP A 60 -6.97 7.41 9.37
C ASP A 60 -5.48 7.78 9.48
N LYS A 61 -4.59 6.79 9.69
CA LYS A 61 -3.14 7.04 9.73
C LYS A 61 -2.57 7.41 8.37
N LEU A 62 -3.08 6.83 7.28
CA LEU A 62 -2.68 7.22 5.93
C LEU A 62 -3.18 8.64 5.59
N ALA A 63 -4.42 8.97 5.94
CA ALA A 63 -5.00 10.29 5.73
C ALA A 63 -4.25 11.41 6.46
N THR A 64 -3.73 11.10 7.65
CA THR A 64 -2.99 12.05 8.50
C THR A 64 -1.49 12.09 8.21
N GLY A 65 -0.99 11.25 7.29
CA GLY A 65 0.45 11.16 6.98
C GLY A 65 1.30 10.46 8.05
N LEU A 66 0.67 9.79 9.03
CA LEU A 66 1.37 8.89 9.95
C LEU A 66 1.86 7.61 9.26
N LEU A 67 1.25 7.28 8.13
CA LEU A 67 1.71 6.30 7.15
C LEU A 67 1.90 7.00 5.80
N ASP A 68 2.94 6.60 5.06
CA ASP A 68 3.21 7.11 3.72
C ASP A 68 2.49 6.28 2.64
N ALA A 69 2.28 4.99 2.91
CA ALA A 69 1.49 4.08 2.08
C ALA A 69 0.85 2.99 2.93
N ALA A 70 -0.12 2.25 2.38
CA ALA A 70 -0.68 1.10 3.05
C ALA A 70 -1.31 0.09 2.08
N GLN A 71 -1.39 -1.17 2.54
CA GLN A 71 -2.40 -2.09 2.03
C GLN A 71 -3.79 -1.57 2.38
N MET A 72 -4.71 -1.56 1.42
CA MET A 72 -6.10 -1.13 1.63
C MET A 72 -7.07 -2.06 0.92
N LEU A 73 -8.30 -2.11 1.41
CA LEU A 73 -9.41 -2.72 0.67
C LEU A 73 -9.68 -1.89 -0.59
N ALA A 74 -9.92 -2.56 -1.72
CA ALA A 74 -10.13 -1.91 -3.02
C ALA A 74 -11.12 -0.73 -3.02
N PRO A 75 -12.27 -0.75 -2.32
CA PRO A 75 -13.19 0.39 -2.33
C PRO A 75 -12.74 1.58 -1.48
N MET A 76 -11.78 1.42 -0.55
CA MET A 76 -11.44 2.49 0.39
C MET A 76 -10.78 3.71 -0.27
N PRO A 77 -9.77 3.57 -1.18
CA PRO A 77 -9.24 4.72 -1.90
C PRO A 77 -10.29 5.45 -2.73
N LEU A 78 -11.23 4.71 -3.33
CA LEU A 78 -12.33 5.29 -4.10
C LEU A 78 -13.31 6.07 -3.21
N ALA A 79 -13.71 5.48 -2.07
CA ALA A 79 -14.58 6.14 -1.10
C ALA A 79 -13.95 7.43 -0.54
N ALA A 80 -12.65 7.40 -0.24
CA ALA A 80 -11.87 8.55 0.20
C ALA A 80 -11.82 9.68 -0.83
N GLN A 81 -11.66 9.34 -2.11
CA GLN A 81 -11.68 10.33 -3.21
C GLN A 81 -13.06 10.96 -3.40
N LEU A 82 -14.14 10.22 -3.09
CA LEU A 82 -15.52 10.69 -3.18
C LEU A 82 -15.98 11.45 -1.93
N GLY A 83 -15.13 11.65 -0.93
CA GLY A 83 -15.48 12.35 0.30
C GLY A 83 -16.40 11.56 1.24
N LEU A 84 -16.55 10.25 1.02
CA LEU A 84 -17.39 9.41 1.87
C LEU A 84 -16.77 9.28 3.27
N GLU A 85 -17.62 9.08 4.28
CA GLU A 85 -17.22 8.97 5.69
C GLU A 85 -16.44 10.19 6.20
N ASN A 86 -16.69 11.38 5.62
CA ASN A 86 -15.98 12.64 5.90
C ASN A 86 -14.47 12.56 5.65
N LEU A 87 -14.02 11.62 4.82
CA LEU A 87 -12.62 11.51 4.44
C LEU A 87 -12.43 12.11 3.05
N ASN A 88 -11.76 13.25 2.97
CA ASN A 88 -11.36 13.89 1.71
C ASN A 88 -9.85 13.78 1.52
N SER A 89 -9.35 12.55 1.37
CA SER A 89 -7.92 12.28 1.17
C SER A 89 -7.68 11.73 -0.23
N PRO A 90 -6.75 12.31 -1.02
CA PRO A 90 -6.52 11.92 -2.41
C PRO A 90 -5.67 10.65 -2.49
N PHE A 91 -6.21 9.54 -2.01
CA PHE A 91 -5.53 8.25 -2.09
C PHE A 91 -5.46 7.76 -3.53
N ILE A 92 -4.29 7.24 -3.89
CA ILE A 92 -4.03 6.64 -5.20
C ILE A 92 -3.46 5.24 -5.03
N THR A 93 -3.81 4.34 -5.94
CA THR A 93 -3.13 3.05 -6.08
C THR A 93 -3.11 2.63 -7.54
N GLY A 94 -1.99 2.04 -7.96
CA GLY A 94 -1.83 1.36 -9.24
C GLY A 94 -1.48 -0.12 -9.08
N LEU A 95 -1.57 -0.65 -7.86
CA LEU A 95 -1.12 -2.00 -7.52
C LEU A 95 -2.23 -2.78 -6.80
N MET A 96 -2.56 -3.95 -7.34
CA MET A 96 -3.34 -4.98 -6.66
C MET A 96 -2.37 -5.94 -5.97
N LEU A 97 -2.52 -6.11 -4.65
CA LEU A 97 -1.65 -6.99 -3.86
C LEU A 97 -2.05 -8.46 -3.94
N SER A 98 -3.35 -8.73 -4.15
CA SER A 98 -3.87 -10.09 -4.28
C SER A 98 -5.18 -10.10 -5.07
N LEU A 99 -5.58 -11.30 -5.50
CA LEU A 99 -6.91 -11.61 -6.01
C LEU A 99 -7.38 -12.89 -5.30
N ASN A 100 -8.61 -12.90 -4.80
CA ASN A 100 -9.21 -14.00 -4.02
C ASN A 100 -8.53 -14.20 -2.64
N GLY A 101 -8.65 -15.40 -2.06
CA GLY A 101 -8.05 -15.75 -0.75
C GLY A 101 -8.90 -15.43 0.48
N ASN A 102 -10.08 -14.83 0.28
CA ASN A 102 -11.08 -14.62 1.33
C ASN A 102 -12.10 -15.78 1.34
N GLY A 103 -12.80 -15.96 2.47
CA GLY A 103 -13.82 -16.99 2.62
C GLY A 103 -14.95 -16.55 3.55
N ILE A 104 -16.10 -17.20 3.40
CA ILE A 104 -17.27 -17.03 4.27
C ILE A 104 -17.42 -18.32 5.07
N THR A 105 -17.68 -18.19 6.38
CA THR A 105 -17.87 -19.34 7.29
C THR A 105 -19.21 -19.22 8.00
N LEU A 106 -19.83 -20.35 8.35
CA LEU A 106 -21.08 -20.42 9.12
C LEU A 106 -20.83 -21.18 10.42
N ALA A 107 -21.48 -20.74 11.49
CA ALA A 107 -21.56 -21.51 12.73
C ALA A 107 -22.60 -22.63 12.59
N SER A 108 -22.36 -23.75 13.26
CA SER A 108 -23.31 -24.85 13.44
C SER A 108 -24.34 -24.54 14.51
#